data_AF-A0A5C7QV42-F1
#
_entry.id   AF-A0A5C7QV42-F1
#
_cell.length_a   1.000
_cell.length_b   1.000
_cell.length_c   1.000
_cell.angle_alpha   90.00
_cell.angle_beta   90.00
_cell.angle_gamma   90.00
#
_symmetry.space_group_name_H-M   'P 1'
#
loop_
_entity.id
_entity.type
_entity.pdbx_description
1 polymer ?
#
loop_
_entity_poly.entity_id
_entity_poly.type
_entity_poly.pdbx_seq_one_letter_code
_entity_poly.pdbx_strand_id
1 'polypeptide(L)'
;MSLNAGLAMNTISLIPSAAPIEPVFASAQRPHLAHFYSHDDGGVESVVAAASLAAAIQIARERLAGAELSVAEVIREEPSGDISILTGDSFLLVSIRPSALMQPVIDRDVRRACAELERGDLSQLAALFTPARATAAA
;
A
#
# COMPACT_ATOMS: atom_id res chain seq x y z
N MET A 1 -27.76 37.04 -20.96
CA MET A 1 -26.45 37.14 -20.29
C MET A 1 -26.21 35.79 -19.61
N SER A 2 -25.43 34.91 -20.24
CA SER A 2 -25.17 33.57 -19.71
C SER A 2 -23.81 33.53 -19.03
N LEU A 3 -23.82 33.21 -17.74
CA LEU A 3 -22.64 32.92 -16.93
C LEU A 3 -22.19 31.49 -17.26
N ASN A 4 -21.08 31.33 -17.99
CA ASN A 4 -20.43 30.03 -18.12
C ASN A 4 -19.46 29.86 -16.95
N ALA A 5 -19.77 28.88 -16.11
CA ALA A 5 -19.00 28.42 -14.98
C ALA A 5 -17.58 28.02 -15.42
N GLY A 6 -16.58 28.50 -14.67
CA GLY A 6 -15.19 28.10 -14.85
C GLY A 6 -15.00 26.64 -14.46
N LEU A 7 -14.70 25.79 -15.46
CA LEU A 7 -14.00 24.54 -15.19
C LEU A 7 -12.56 24.90 -14.80
N ALA A 8 -12.21 24.61 -13.55
CA ALA A 8 -10.82 24.58 -13.12
C ALA A 8 -10.08 23.53 -13.97
N MET A 9 -9.23 24.01 -14.89
CA MET A 9 -8.29 23.15 -15.60
C MET A 9 -7.29 22.61 -14.58
N ASN A 10 -7.46 21.35 -14.17
CA ASN A 10 -6.43 20.65 -13.43
C ASN A 10 -5.23 20.47 -14.38
N THR A 11 -4.21 21.29 -14.19
CA THR A 11 -3.06 21.33 -15.10
C THR A 11 -2.15 20.17 -14.74
N ILE A 12 -2.33 19.04 -15.43
CA ILE A 12 -1.32 17.98 -15.46
C ILE A 12 -0.19 18.46 -16.38
N SER A 13 0.87 19.01 -15.79
CA SER A 13 2.09 19.35 -16.53
C SER A 13 2.90 18.08 -16.80
N LEU A 14 2.71 17.50 -17.98
CA LEU A 14 3.62 16.50 -18.54
C LEU A 14 4.61 17.21 -19.47
N ILE A 15 5.88 17.27 -19.08
CA ILE A 15 6.96 17.71 -19.97
C ILE A 15 7.20 16.55 -20.97
N PRO A 16 7.02 16.74 -22.29
CA PRO A 16 7.23 15.66 -23.24
C PRO A 16 8.74 15.41 -23.40
N SER A 17 9.24 14.33 -22.82
CA SER A 17 10.60 13.85 -23.09
C SER A 17 10.60 13.07 -24.41
N ALA A 18 11.37 13.54 -25.39
CA ALA A 18 11.58 12.89 -26.69
C ALA A 18 12.55 11.69 -26.61
N ALA A 19 12.52 10.95 -25.50
CA ALA A 19 13.23 9.69 -25.36
C ALA A 19 12.40 8.57 -26.00
N PRO A 20 13.02 7.54 -26.62
CA PRO A 20 12.29 6.34 -26.98
C PRO A 20 11.56 5.83 -25.73
N ILE A 21 10.29 5.42 -25.88
CA ILE A 21 9.51 4.79 -24.82
C ILE A 21 10.21 3.46 -24.54
N GLU A 22 11.23 3.48 -23.69
CA GLU A 22 11.78 2.27 -23.13
C GLU A 22 10.65 1.59 -22.36
N PRO A 23 10.45 0.28 -22.56
CA PRO A 23 9.40 -0.44 -21.88
C PRO A 23 9.60 -0.30 -20.36
N VAL A 24 8.72 0.47 -19.71
CA VAL A 24 8.52 0.55 -18.24
C VAL A 24 7.98 -0.81 -17.75
N PHE A 25 8.71 -1.89 -18.00
CA PHE A 25 8.29 -3.25 -17.69
C PHE A 25 9.22 -3.92 -16.69
N ALA A 26 10.46 -3.43 -16.51
CA ALA A 26 11.34 -3.93 -15.45
C ALA A 26 10.91 -3.47 -14.04
N SER A 27 10.33 -2.26 -13.92
CA SER A 27 9.74 -1.76 -12.67
C SER A 27 8.32 -2.26 -12.42
N ALA A 28 7.65 -2.82 -13.43
CA ALA A 28 6.23 -3.17 -13.37
C ALA A 28 5.92 -4.42 -12.54
N GLN A 29 6.91 -5.22 -12.15
CA GLN A 29 6.70 -6.46 -11.38
C GLN A 29 7.20 -6.39 -9.94
N ARG A 30 7.73 -5.25 -9.49
CA ARG A 30 8.07 -5.11 -8.09
C ARG A 30 6.77 -5.02 -7.27
N PRO A 31 6.61 -5.80 -6.19
CA PRO A 31 5.46 -5.65 -5.32
C PRO A 31 5.47 -4.27 -4.68
N HIS A 32 4.29 -3.73 -4.43
CA HIS A 32 4.08 -2.44 -3.78
C HIS A 32 3.16 -2.61 -2.58
N LEU A 33 3.33 -1.75 -1.59
CA LEU A 33 2.38 -1.63 -0.48
C LEU A 33 1.56 -0.35 -0.69
N ALA A 34 0.24 -0.50 -0.72
CA ALA A 34 -0.69 0.62 -0.68
C ALA A 34 -1.18 0.79 0.76
N HIS A 35 -0.79 1.88 1.40
CA HIS A 35 -1.28 2.30 2.71
C HIS A 35 -2.50 3.20 2.49
N PHE A 36 -3.63 2.83 3.09
CA PHE A 36 -4.84 3.62 3.09
C PHE A 36 -4.98 4.31 4.44
N TYR A 37 -5.28 5.59 4.40
CA TYR A 37 -5.42 6.43 5.59
C TYR A 37 -6.87 6.85 5.74
N SER A 38 -7.35 6.82 6.99
CA SER A 38 -8.67 7.31 7.35
C SER A 38 -8.68 8.83 7.24
N HIS A 39 -9.68 9.35 6.53
CA HIS A 39 -9.88 10.79 6.35
C HIS A 39 -10.19 11.52 7.67
N ASP A 40 -10.70 10.82 8.68
CA ASP A 40 -11.22 11.43 9.91
C ASP A 40 -10.13 11.64 10.98
N ASP A 41 -9.15 10.73 11.06
CA ASP A 41 -8.13 10.71 12.12
C ASP A 41 -6.68 10.58 11.62
N GLY A 42 -6.47 10.36 10.32
CA GLY A 42 -5.14 10.23 9.71
C GLY A 42 -4.43 8.93 10.04
N GLY A 43 -5.11 8.01 10.73
CA GLY A 43 -4.59 6.68 11.03
C GLY A 43 -4.50 5.83 9.76
N VAL A 44 -3.59 4.85 9.77
CA VAL A 44 -3.57 3.81 8.73
C VAL A 44 -4.79 2.91 8.93
N GLU A 45 -5.76 3.00 8.03
CA GLU A 45 -6.95 2.16 8.02
C GLU A 45 -6.59 0.74 7.57
N SER A 46 -5.73 0.61 6.56
CA SER A 46 -5.27 -0.69 6.08
C SER A 46 -4.02 -0.60 5.21
N VAL A 47 -3.34 -1.74 5.04
CA VAL A 47 -2.21 -1.89 4.13
C VAL A 47 -2.49 -3.07 3.21
N VAL A 48 -2.38 -2.85 1.90
CA VAL A 48 -2.61 -3.88 0.88
C VAL A 48 -1.33 -4.12 0.10
N ALA A 49 -0.91 -5.39 0.04
CA ALA A 49 0.16 -5.82 -0.84
C ALA A 49 -0.37 -6.01 -2.27
N ALA A 50 0.28 -5.36 -3.23
CA ALA A 50 -0.02 -5.49 -4.63
C ALA A 50 1.18 -6.08 -5.38
N ALA A 51 0.93 -6.96 -6.35
CA ALA A 51 1.97 -7.59 -7.14
C ALA A 51 2.74 -6.62 -8.05
N SER A 52 2.18 -5.43 -8.30
CA SER A 52 2.75 -4.38 -9.14
C SER A 52 2.26 -3.00 -8.73
N LEU A 53 2.93 -1.96 -9.25
CA LEU A 53 2.46 -0.58 -9.12
C LEU A 53 1.08 -0.39 -9.76
N ALA A 54 0.87 -0.95 -10.95
CA ALA A 54 -0.42 -0.86 -11.64
C ALA A 54 -1.56 -1.50 -10.83
N ALA A 55 -1.30 -2.66 -10.19
CA ALA A 55 -2.27 -3.28 -9.30
C ALA A 55 -2.53 -2.43 -8.05
N ALA A 56 -1.49 -1.82 -7.46
CA ALA A 56 -1.67 -0.92 -6.31
C ALA A 56 -2.54 0.29 -6.67
N ILE A 57 -2.30 0.90 -7.84
CA ILE A 57 -3.08 2.04 -8.34
C ILE A 57 -4.53 1.62 -8.62
N GLN A 58 -4.76 0.45 -9.23
CA GLN A 58 -6.10 -0.06 -9.50
C GLN A 58 -6.90 -0.24 -8.19
N ILE A 59 -6.29 -0.88 -7.18
CA ILE A 59 -6.91 -1.08 -5.86
C ILE A 59 -7.20 0.28 -5.21
N ALA A 60 -6.25 1.22 -5.26
CA ALA A 60 -6.45 2.56 -4.72
C ALA A 60 -7.62 3.28 -5.39
N ARG A 61 -7.66 3.27 -6.72
CA ARG A 61 -8.75 3.89 -7.50
C ARG A 61 -10.12 3.32 -7.14
N GLU A 62 -10.24 2.00 -7.08
CA GLU A 62 -11.52 1.34 -6.76
C GLU A 62 -12.00 1.68 -5.35
N ARG A 63 -11.10 1.69 -4.37
CA ARG A 63 -11.45 1.99 -2.99
C ARG A 63 -11.84 3.45 -2.77
N LEU A 64 -11.08 4.38 -3.35
CA LEU A 64 -11.41 5.81 -3.28
C LEU A 64 -12.74 6.12 -3.96
N ALA A 65 -13.02 5.48 -5.10
CA ALA A 65 -14.31 5.60 -5.77
C ALA A 65 -15.46 5.03 -4.94
N GLY A 66 -15.26 3.87 -4.30
CA GLY A 66 -16.27 3.25 -3.43
C GLY A 66 -16.57 4.03 -2.14
N ALA A 67 -15.60 4.80 -1.66
CA ALA A 67 -15.74 5.68 -0.48
C ALA A 67 -16.18 7.11 -0.84
N GLU A 68 -16.43 7.40 -2.13
CA GLU A 68 -16.78 8.75 -2.63
C GLU A 68 -15.76 9.85 -2.26
N LEU A 69 -14.49 9.48 -2.09
CA LEU A 69 -13.42 10.41 -1.71
C LEU A 69 -12.92 11.21 -2.91
N SER A 70 -12.82 12.53 -2.74
CA SER A 70 -12.34 13.44 -3.78
C SER A 70 -10.82 13.58 -3.74
N VAL A 71 -10.16 13.10 -4.80
CA VAL A 71 -8.72 13.27 -5.01
C VAL A 71 -8.47 14.63 -5.67
N ALA A 72 -7.61 15.44 -5.07
CA ALA A 72 -7.18 16.71 -5.65
C ALA A 72 -5.76 16.63 -6.22
N GLU A 73 -4.88 15.86 -5.58
CA GLU A 73 -3.45 15.86 -5.90
C GLU A 73 -2.85 14.44 -5.88
N VAL A 74 -1.92 14.20 -6.80
CA VAL A 74 -1.09 13.00 -6.84
C VAL A 74 0.37 13.43 -6.95
N ILE A 75 1.17 13.12 -5.94
CA ILE A 75 2.58 13.49 -5.84
C ILE A 75 3.42 12.22 -6.02
N ARG A 76 4.44 12.27 -6.88
CA ARG A 76 5.45 11.22 -6.98
C ARG A 76 6.79 11.76 -6.47
N GLU A 77 7.34 11.12 -5.45
CA GLU A 77 8.67 11.44 -4.94
C GLU A 77 9.74 10.76 -5.82
N GLU A 78 10.57 11.53 -6.51
CA GLU A 78 11.54 11.00 -7.49
C GLU A 78 12.59 10.05 -6.89
N PRO A 79 13.21 10.32 -5.72
CA PRO A 79 14.21 9.42 -5.15
C PRO A 79 13.68 8.06 -4.70
N SER A 80 12.48 8.01 -4.10
CA SER A 80 11.88 6.79 -3.53
C SER A 80 10.99 6.06 -4.54
N GLY A 81 10.40 6.79 -5.48
CA GLY A 81 9.32 6.31 -6.33
C GLY A 81 7.98 6.21 -5.60
N ASP A 82 7.88 6.74 -4.38
CA ASP A 82 6.64 6.73 -3.61
C ASP A 82 5.59 7.63 -4.27
N ILE A 83 4.34 7.17 -4.24
CA ILE A 83 3.19 7.93 -4.74
C ILE A 83 2.29 8.26 -3.56
N SER A 84 1.96 9.54 -3.41
CA SER A 84 1.01 10.04 -2.44
C SER A 84 -0.22 10.58 -3.15
N ILE A 85 -1.41 10.19 -2.68
CA ILE A 85 -2.70 10.63 -3.21
C ILE A 85 -3.39 11.43 -2.10
N LEU A 86 -3.75 12.68 -2.39
CA LEU A 86 -4.23 13.64 -1.40
C LEU A 86 -5.58 14.26 -1.80
N THR A 87 -6.33 14.69 -0.80
CA THR A 87 -7.51 15.56 -0.92
C THR A 87 -7.13 17.02 -1.18
N GLY A 88 -8.13 17.87 -1.41
CA GLY A 88 -7.93 19.31 -1.67
C GLY A 88 -7.40 20.11 -0.48
N ASP A 89 -7.57 19.60 0.74
CA ASP A 89 -6.99 20.13 1.98
C ASP A 89 -5.65 19.46 2.34
N SER A 90 -5.01 18.81 1.36
CA SER A 90 -3.70 18.15 1.49
C SER A 90 -3.68 17.00 2.50
N PHE A 91 -4.83 16.39 2.77
CA PHE A 91 -4.91 15.20 3.59
C PHE A 91 -4.50 13.96 2.78
N LEU A 92 -3.59 13.15 3.33
CA LEU A 92 -3.11 11.95 2.68
C LEU A 92 -4.17 10.85 2.74
N LEU A 93 -4.63 10.37 1.59
CA LEU A 93 -5.58 9.26 1.48
C LEU A 93 -4.88 7.92 1.24
N VAL A 94 -3.88 7.93 0.35
CA VAL A 94 -3.15 6.72 -0.04
C VAL A 94 -1.67 7.02 -0.21
N SER A 95 -0.81 6.15 0.33
CA SER A 95 0.62 6.13 0.03
C SER A 95 1.00 4.78 -0.57
N ILE A 96 1.47 4.78 -1.82
CA ILE A 96 1.94 3.59 -2.53
C ILE A 96 3.46 3.62 -2.56
N ARG A 97 4.08 2.56 -2.03
CA ARG A 97 5.54 2.49 -1.89
C ARG A 97 6.09 1.20 -2.48
N PRO A 98 7.25 1.22 -3.16
CA PRO A 98 7.92 -0.01 -3.58
C PRO A 98 8.22 -0.89 -2.37
N SER A 99 7.78 -2.14 -2.42
CA SER A 99 8.08 -3.12 -1.38
C SER A 99 9.36 -3.86 -1.72
N ALA A 100 10.31 -3.88 -0.79
CA ALA A 100 11.24 -4.99 -0.72
C ALA A 100 10.55 -6.06 0.12
N LEU A 101 10.11 -7.15 -0.52
CA LEU A 101 9.63 -8.31 0.23
C LEU A 101 10.78 -8.80 1.11
N MET A 102 10.75 -8.48 2.40
CA MET A 102 11.62 -9.12 3.36
C MET A 102 11.15 -10.56 3.52
N GLN A 103 11.98 -11.50 3.09
CA GLN A 103 11.76 -12.93 3.32
C GLN A 103 12.61 -13.35 4.52
N PRO A 104 12.09 -13.32 5.75
CA PRO A 104 12.83 -13.82 6.90
C PRO A 104 13.07 -15.32 6.73
N VAL A 105 14.19 -15.82 7.27
CA VAL A 105 14.37 -17.26 7.43
C VAL A 105 13.32 -17.75 8.41
N ILE A 106 12.44 -18.63 7.95
CA ILE A 106 11.35 -19.16 8.78
C ILE A 106 11.93 -20.22 9.73
N ASP A 107 11.68 -20.07 11.03
CA ASP A 107 12.07 -21.06 12.04
C ASP A 107 11.33 -22.39 11.83
N ARG A 108 11.92 -23.49 12.30
CA ARG A 108 11.29 -24.79 12.36
C ARG A 108 9.98 -24.76 13.15
N ASP A 109 9.93 -24.06 14.28
CA ASP A 109 8.74 -24.04 15.14
C ASP A 109 7.58 -23.31 14.47
N VAL A 110 7.87 -22.21 13.75
CA VAL A 110 6.88 -21.51 12.92
C VAL A 110 6.38 -22.41 11.79
N ARG A 111 7.27 -23.12 11.07
CA ARG A 111 6.84 -24.09 10.04
C ARG A 111 5.93 -25.17 10.60
N ARG A 112 6.26 -25.70 11.78
CA ARG A 112 5.45 -26.74 12.45
C ARG A 112 4.08 -26.21 12.82
N ALA A 113 4.00 -25.03 13.43
CA ALA A 113 2.73 -24.42 13.80
C ALA A 113 1.83 -24.18 12.57
N CYS A 114 2.39 -23.71 11.45
CA CYS A 114 1.63 -23.55 10.20
C CYS A 114 1.11 -24.88 9.64
N ALA A 115 1.89 -25.96 9.73
CA ALA A 115 1.43 -27.28 9.28
C ALA A 115 0.29 -27.85 10.15
N GLU A 116 0.27 -27.58 11.45
CA GLU A 116 -0.85 -27.98 12.32
C GLU A 116 -2.08 -27.08 12.15
N LEU A 117 -1.88 -25.80 11.83
CA LEU A 117 -2.96 -24.89 11.46
C LEU A 117 -3.74 -25.41 10.24
N GLU A 118 -3.05 -25.94 9.22
CA GLU A 118 -3.70 -26.56 8.05
C GLU A 118 -4.57 -27.78 8.42
N ARG A 119 -4.32 -28.39 9.59
CA ARG A 119 -5.13 -29.49 10.15
C ARG A 119 -6.21 -29.02 11.11
N GLY A 120 -6.32 -27.70 11.33
CA GLY A 120 -7.31 -27.08 12.21
C GLY A 120 -6.89 -26.97 13.68
N ASP A 121 -5.63 -27.28 14.03
CA ASP A 121 -5.12 -27.13 15.40
C ASP A 121 -4.38 -25.79 15.58
N LEU A 122 -5.01 -24.89 16.35
CA LEU A 122 -4.47 -23.56 16.67
C LEU A 122 -3.48 -23.56 17.84
N SER A 123 -3.35 -24.67 18.58
CA SER A 123 -2.61 -24.72 19.84
C SER A 123 -1.13 -24.42 19.65
N GLN A 124 -0.52 -24.97 18.59
CA GLN A 124 0.89 -24.73 18.27
C GLN A 124 1.14 -23.29 17.80
N LEU A 125 0.18 -22.69 17.09
CA LEU A 125 0.25 -21.29 16.69
C LEU A 125 0.19 -20.37 17.91
N ALA A 126 -0.70 -20.64 18.86
CA ALA A 126 -0.81 -19.88 20.12
C ALA A 126 0.45 -19.99 20.98
N ALA A 127 1.10 -21.15 20.98
CA ALA A 127 2.34 -21.38 21.73
C ALA A 127 3.50 -20.49 21.26
N LEU A 128 3.55 -20.12 19.97
CA LEU A 128 4.59 -19.21 19.44
C LEU A 128 4.60 -17.83 20.10
N PHE A 129 3.45 -17.38 20.59
CA PHE A 129 3.27 -16.04 21.17
C PHE A 129 3.15 -16.06 22.70
N THR A 130 3.14 -17.25 23.30
CA THR A 130 3.11 -17.37 24.74
C THR A 130 4.54 -17.21 25.26
N PRO A 131 4.82 -16.24 26.17
CA PRO A 131 6.13 -16.10 26.76
C PRO A 131 6.54 -17.44 27.36
N ALA A 132 7.71 -17.96 26.99
CA ALA A 132 8.27 -19.13 27.66
C ALA A 132 8.32 -18.80 29.14
N ARG A 133 7.48 -19.45 29.94
CA ARG A 133 7.48 -19.27 31.40
C ARG A 133 8.88 -19.61 31.82
N ALA A 134 9.68 -18.59 32.18
CA ALA A 134 11.00 -18.79 32.74
C ALA A 134 10.80 -19.77 33.88
N THR A 135 11.26 -21.01 33.69
CA THR A 135 11.30 -22.00 34.74
C THR A 135 12.12 -21.37 35.84
N ALA A 136 11.43 -20.93 36.90
CA ALA A 136 12.03 -20.51 38.15
C ALA A 136 12.91 -21.68 38.59
N ALA A 137 14.22 -21.53 38.42
CA ALA A 137 15.18 -22.36 39.10
C ALA A 137 15.12 -21.93 40.58
N ALA A 138 14.59 -22.83 41.39
CA ALA A 138 14.66 -22.83 42.84
C ALA A 138 16.12 -22.94 43.32
#